data_AF-A0A963IGB0-F1
#
_entry.id   AF-A0A963IGB0-F1
#
_cell.length_a   1.000
_cell.length_b   1.000
_cell.length_c   1.000
_cell.angle_alpha   90.00
_cell.angle_beta   90.00
_cell.angle_gamma   90.00
#
_symmetry.space_group_name_H-M   'P 1'
#
loop_
_entity.id
_entity.type
_entity.pdbx_description
1 polymer ?
#
loop_
_entity_poly.entity_id
_entity_poly.type
_entity_poly.pdbx_seq_one_letter_code
_entity_poly.pdbx_strand_id
1 'polypeptide(L)'
;MPLSPQQREAAALSPTPPDPLRRAIDAACRPPEPDCVPPLIAAARLPPDLAARVHTLARQLVIGLRERRVHAGGVDALMKEFALSSHEGVALMCLAEALLRVPDSDTADQLIRDKLAGGDWRAHLGHSRSMFVNAASWGLLITGDLVSTRSEAGLAAALKRLVARGGEPVIRGGMDLAMRLLGEQFVAGRDIAEALERGAARHARGYRHSFDMLGEAAMTAGDAAHYLTQYTRAIHAIGNGDGPRGVVDADGISVKLSALHPRYVWAQRARVMAELLPRLKGLCLLARGYDIGLNIDAEEADRLALSLDVLDALACDPDLADWDGLGFVVQAYQKRAPRVIEFLIDLARRSGHRLMLRLVKGAY
;
A
#
# COMPACT_ATOMS: atom_id res chain seq x y z
N MET A 1 31.54 10.13 -19.73
CA MET A 1 31.18 10.87 -20.96
C MET A 1 30.45 12.14 -20.55
N PRO A 2 30.87 13.35 -20.97
CA PRO A 2 30.12 14.57 -20.66
C PRO A 2 28.73 14.51 -21.32
N LEU A 3 27.69 14.95 -20.62
CA LEU A 3 26.32 14.99 -21.12
C LEU A 3 26.26 15.80 -22.43
N SER A 4 25.52 15.28 -23.42
CA SER A 4 25.25 16.02 -24.66
C SER A 4 24.49 17.32 -24.34
N PRO A 5 24.54 18.35 -25.21
CA PRO A 5 23.78 19.58 -25.02
C PRO A 5 22.27 19.33 -24.80
N GLN A 6 21.67 18.41 -25.57
CA GLN A 6 20.28 17.97 -25.37
C GLN A 6 20.05 17.29 -24.01
N GLN A 7 21.00 16.49 -23.52
CA GLN A 7 20.90 15.87 -22.20
C GLN A 7 21.04 16.91 -21.07
N ARG A 8 21.84 17.95 -21.26
CA ARG A 8 21.94 19.07 -20.30
C ARG A 8 20.69 19.93 -20.30
N GLU A 9 20.09 20.16 -21.46
CA GLU A 9 18.84 20.91 -21.60
C GLU A 9 17.63 20.14 -21.07
N ALA A 10 17.58 18.81 -21.28
CA ALA A 10 16.56 17.94 -20.67
C ALA A 10 16.73 17.77 -19.15
N ALA A 11 17.96 17.90 -18.64
CA ALA A 11 18.26 17.93 -17.20
C ALA A 11 18.18 19.35 -16.60
N ALA A 12 18.05 20.39 -17.42
CA ALA A 12 17.97 21.75 -16.96
C ALA A 12 16.60 22.02 -16.33
N LEU A 13 16.59 22.75 -15.21
CA LEU A 13 15.38 23.30 -14.64
C LEU A 13 14.65 24.12 -15.72
N SER A 14 13.31 24.07 -15.73
CA SER A 14 12.53 24.87 -16.67
C SER A 14 12.97 26.34 -16.63
N PRO A 15 13.14 26.99 -17.80
CA PRO A 15 13.59 28.39 -17.87
C PRO A 15 12.54 29.36 -17.33
N THR A 16 11.28 28.94 -17.23
CA THR A 16 10.21 29.70 -16.59
C THR A 16 10.34 29.60 -15.07
N PRO A 17 10.46 30.74 -14.34
CA PRO A 17 10.54 30.70 -12.89
C PRO A 17 9.28 30.02 -12.33
N PRO A 18 9.42 29.05 -11.42
CA PRO A 18 8.26 28.36 -10.86
C PRO A 18 7.32 29.37 -10.21
N ASP A 19 6.02 29.12 -10.26
CA ASP A 19 5.00 29.81 -9.44
C ASP A 19 5.54 30.03 -8.00
N PRO A 20 5.35 31.22 -7.39
CA PRO A 20 5.64 31.45 -5.97
C PRO A 20 5.35 30.28 -5.03
N LEU A 21 4.21 29.58 -5.21
CA LEU A 21 3.84 28.42 -4.40
C LEU A 21 4.76 27.22 -4.65
N ARG A 22 5.12 26.96 -5.91
CA ARG A 22 6.09 25.92 -6.28
C ARG A 22 7.47 26.21 -5.72
N ARG A 23 7.92 27.48 -5.75
CA ARG A 23 9.19 27.89 -5.11
C ARG A 23 9.16 27.68 -3.59
N ALA A 24 8.03 27.93 -2.93
CA ALA A 24 7.88 27.69 -1.50
C ALA A 24 7.98 26.20 -1.15
N ILE A 25 7.42 25.32 -1.99
CA ILE A 25 7.59 23.86 -1.86
C ILE A 25 9.07 23.47 -2.00
N ASP A 26 9.76 23.98 -3.02
CA ASP A 26 11.17 23.67 -3.26
C ASP A 26 12.08 24.15 -2.11
N ALA A 27 11.84 25.36 -1.61
CA ALA A 27 12.55 25.91 -0.46
C ALA A 27 12.34 25.07 0.82
N ALA A 28 11.17 24.44 0.96
CA ALA A 28 10.83 23.56 2.08
C ALA A 28 11.34 22.11 1.91
N CYS A 29 12.13 21.80 0.87
CA CYS A 29 12.60 20.44 0.60
C CYS A 29 13.47 19.86 1.72
N ARG A 30 14.48 20.61 2.17
CA ARG A 30 15.43 20.15 3.21
C ARG A 30 15.74 21.18 4.30
N PRO A 31 14.75 21.92 4.84
CA PRO A 31 14.99 22.83 5.95
C PRO A 31 15.44 22.05 7.20
N PRO A 32 16.20 22.68 8.11
CA PRO A 32 16.52 22.09 9.41
C PRO A 32 15.23 21.72 10.15
N GLU A 33 15.18 20.51 10.72
CA GLU A 33 14.00 20.04 11.45
C GLU A 33 13.65 20.91 12.68
N PRO A 34 14.62 21.46 13.44
CA PRO A 34 14.33 22.40 14.52
C PRO A 34 13.55 23.65 14.06
N ASP A 35 13.66 24.04 12.79
CA ASP A 35 12.93 25.19 12.24
C ASP A 35 11.51 24.80 11.79
N CYS A 36 11.26 23.50 11.55
CA CYS A 36 9.99 22.99 11.05
C CYS A 36 9.01 22.65 12.17
N VAL A 37 9.48 22.06 13.26
CA VAL A 37 8.62 21.50 14.32
C VAL A 37 7.89 22.55 15.15
N PRO A 38 8.52 23.65 15.62
CA PRO A 38 7.84 24.65 16.45
C PRO A 38 6.54 25.24 15.85
N PRO A 39 6.50 25.69 14.59
CA PRO A 39 5.24 26.19 14.00
C PRO A 39 4.19 25.08 13.87
N LEU A 40 4.59 23.82 13.64
CA LEU A 40 3.66 22.69 13.58
C LEU A 40 3.05 22.37 14.96
N ILE A 41 3.83 22.43 16.04
CA ILE A 41 3.32 22.27 17.41
C ILE A 41 2.29 23.37 17.73
N ALA A 42 2.57 24.61 17.33
CA ALA A 42 1.64 25.71 17.53
C ALA A 42 0.33 25.49 16.75
N ALA A 43 0.43 25.11 15.48
CA ALA A 43 -0.73 24.86 14.62
C ALA A 43 -1.57 23.63 15.06
N ALA A 44 -0.93 22.59 15.58
CA ALA A 44 -1.60 21.37 16.03
C ALA A 44 -2.14 21.45 17.47
N ARG A 45 -1.92 22.55 18.18
CA ARG A 45 -2.35 22.70 19.59
C ARG A 45 -3.86 22.76 19.69
N LEU A 46 -4.43 21.83 20.44
CA LEU A 46 -5.87 21.75 20.69
C LEU A 46 -6.25 22.55 21.94
N PRO A 47 -7.44 23.18 21.97
CA PRO A 47 -8.06 23.69 23.20
C PRO A 47 -8.18 22.59 24.28
N PRO A 48 -8.06 22.91 25.58
CA PRO A 48 -8.04 21.89 26.64
C PRO A 48 -9.27 20.97 26.67
N ASP A 49 -10.45 21.52 26.40
CA ASP A 49 -11.71 20.78 26.32
C ASP A 49 -11.72 19.79 25.15
N LEU A 50 -11.24 20.22 23.98
CA LEU A 50 -11.12 19.37 22.79
C LEU A 50 -10.06 18.30 23.00
N ALA A 51 -8.91 18.64 23.60
CA ALA A 51 -7.86 17.68 23.94
C ALA A 51 -8.37 16.57 24.87
N ALA A 52 -9.18 16.92 25.88
CA ALA A 52 -9.81 15.95 26.77
C ALA A 52 -10.79 15.02 26.02
N ARG A 53 -11.63 15.56 25.12
CA ARG A 53 -12.52 14.75 24.27
C ARG A 53 -11.75 13.80 23.36
N VAL A 54 -10.69 14.29 22.70
CA VAL A 54 -9.81 13.48 21.84
C VAL A 54 -9.16 12.36 22.63
N HIS A 55 -8.63 12.65 23.83
CA HIS A 55 -8.03 11.64 24.70
C HIS A 55 -9.04 10.54 25.09
N THR A 56 -10.26 10.92 25.48
CA THR A 56 -11.33 9.98 25.81
C THR A 56 -11.68 9.08 24.63
N LEU A 57 -11.90 9.65 23.45
CA LEU A 57 -12.22 8.89 22.25
C LEU A 57 -11.07 7.95 21.86
N ALA A 58 -9.82 8.45 21.83
CA ALA A 58 -8.65 7.63 21.53
C ALA A 58 -8.52 6.44 22.49
N ARG A 59 -8.75 6.68 23.79
CA ARG A 59 -8.75 5.62 24.80
C ARG A 59 -9.86 4.59 24.53
N GLN A 60 -11.08 5.01 24.21
CA GLN A 60 -12.18 4.10 23.88
C GLN A 60 -11.86 3.24 22.66
N LEU A 61 -11.31 3.84 21.60
CA LEU A 61 -10.91 3.11 20.39
C LEU A 61 -9.80 2.10 20.67
N VAL A 62 -8.77 2.48 21.43
CA VAL A 62 -7.66 1.57 21.80
C VAL A 62 -8.13 0.42 22.69
N ILE A 63 -9.01 0.70 23.67
CA ILE A 63 -9.59 -0.35 24.52
C ILE A 63 -10.44 -1.30 23.68
N GLY A 64 -11.37 -0.79 22.87
CA GLY A 64 -12.22 -1.62 22.03
C GLY A 64 -11.42 -2.45 21.01
N LEU A 65 -10.32 -1.91 20.47
CA LEU A 65 -9.40 -2.67 19.62
C LEU A 65 -8.74 -3.81 20.39
N ARG A 66 -8.22 -3.54 21.60
CA ARG A 66 -7.56 -4.56 22.43
C ARG A 66 -8.52 -5.67 22.85
N GLU A 67 -9.74 -5.32 23.25
CA GLU A 67 -10.78 -6.29 23.64
C GLU A 67 -11.17 -7.21 22.47
N ARG A 68 -11.38 -6.64 21.28
CA ARG A 68 -11.69 -7.43 20.07
C ARG A 68 -10.51 -8.28 19.61
N ARG A 69 -9.28 -7.77 19.74
CA ARG A 69 -8.06 -8.49 19.33
C ARG A 69 -7.77 -9.71 20.20
N VAL A 70 -8.19 -9.70 21.47
CA VAL A 70 -8.14 -10.90 22.33
C VAL A 70 -9.02 -12.04 21.78
N HIS A 71 -10.03 -11.71 20.97
CA HIS A 71 -10.95 -12.67 20.34
C HIS A 71 -10.63 -12.98 18.87
N ALA A 72 -9.60 -12.33 18.28
CA ALA A 72 -9.16 -12.57 16.91
C ALA A 72 -8.12 -13.71 16.88
N GLY A 73 -8.55 -14.90 16.45
CA GLY A 73 -7.70 -16.09 16.39
C GLY A 73 -6.66 -16.10 15.27
N GLY A 74 -5.64 -16.95 15.42
CA GLY A 74 -4.71 -17.38 14.35
C GLY A 74 -3.57 -16.40 14.03
N VAL A 75 -3.81 -15.46 13.10
CA VAL A 75 -2.74 -14.65 12.50
C VAL A 75 -2.23 -13.54 13.42
N ASP A 76 -3.10 -12.93 14.22
CA ASP A 76 -2.69 -11.90 15.20
C ASP A 76 -1.83 -12.49 16.32
N ALA A 77 -2.06 -13.76 16.67
CA ALA A 77 -1.21 -14.52 17.58
C ALA A 77 0.13 -14.86 16.90
N LEU A 78 0.10 -15.29 15.63
CA LEU A 78 1.29 -15.55 14.82
C LEU A 78 2.18 -14.29 14.67
N MET A 79 1.61 -13.12 14.37
CA MET A 79 2.35 -11.87 14.25
C MET A 79 2.88 -11.33 15.59
N LYS A 80 2.23 -11.70 16.70
CA LYS A 80 2.69 -11.37 18.05
C LYS A 80 3.84 -12.28 18.50
N GLU A 81 3.79 -13.54 18.10
CA GLU A 81 4.82 -14.55 18.37
C GLU A 81 6.03 -14.40 17.43
N PHE A 82 5.78 -14.06 16.17
CA PHE A 82 6.76 -13.68 15.15
C PHE A 82 6.62 -12.18 14.83
N ALA A 83 7.09 -11.33 15.74
CA ALA A 83 7.13 -9.90 15.47
C ALA A 83 7.83 -9.64 14.11
N LEU A 84 7.18 -8.91 13.20
CA LEU A 84 7.72 -8.59 11.85
C LEU A 84 9.08 -7.87 11.85
N SER A 85 9.55 -7.43 13.02
CA SER A 85 10.89 -6.89 13.24
C SER A 85 11.96 -7.96 13.42
N SER A 86 11.61 -9.24 13.52
CA SER A 86 12.56 -10.34 13.63
C SER A 86 12.93 -10.88 12.25
N HIS A 87 14.16 -11.35 12.10
CA HIS A 87 14.63 -12.00 10.88
C HIS A 87 13.73 -13.21 10.50
N GLU A 88 13.13 -13.84 11.51
CA GLU A 88 12.23 -14.99 11.37
C GLU A 88 10.85 -14.57 10.84
N GLY A 89 10.30 -13.45 11.32
CA GLY A 89 9.05 -12.87 10.80
C GLY A 89 9.20 -12.43 9.35
N VAL A 90 10.35 -11.84 8.99
CA VAL A 90 10.67 -11.47 7.60
C VAL A 90 10.78 -12.73 6.72
N ALA A 91 11.49 -13.76 7.16
CA ALA A 91 11.64 -15.01 6.40
C ALA A 91 10.31 -15.74 6.19
N LEU A 92 9.43 -15.77 7.20
CA LEU A 92 8.10 -16.35 7.10
C LEU A 92 7.22 -15.60 6.10
N MET A 93 7.28 -14.26 6.11
CA MET A 93 6.57 -13.42 5.15
C MET A 93 7.11 -13.59 3.73
N CYS A 94 8.43 -13.69 3.54
CA CYS A 94 9.02 -13.96 2.23
C CYS A 94 8.64 -15.35 1.69
N LEU A 95 8.56 -16.36 2.56
CA LEU A 95 8.10 -17.69 2.16
C LEU A 95 6.62 -17.68 1.78
N ALA A 96 5.77 -17.03 2.59
CA ALA A 96 4.35 -16.88 2.28
C ALA A 96 4.12 -16.11 0.97
N GLU A 97 4.87 -15.03 0.73
CA GLU A 97 4.82 -14.27 -0.51
C GLU A 97 5.27 -15.12 -1.71
N ALA A 98 6.40 -15.82 -1.60
CA ALA A 98 6.93 -16.65 -2.67
C ALA A 98 5.94 -17.75 -3.07
N LEU A 99 5.26 -18.36 -2.11
CA LEU A 99 4.27 -19.41 -2.36
C LEU A 99 2.95 -18.85 -2.92
N LEU A 100 2.50 -17.69 -2.45
CA LEU A 100 1.30 -17.02 -3.00
C LEU A 100 1.50 -16.53 -4.45
N ARG A 101 2.74 -16.32 -4.89
CA ARG A 101 3.08 -15.96 -6.28
C ARG A 101 3.11 -17.16 -7.23
N VAL A 102 3.04 -18.40 -6.73
CA VAL A 102 2.97 -19.59 -7.58
C VAL A 102 1.50 -19.89 -7.88
N PRO A 103 1.04 -19.70 -9.13
CA PRO A 103 -0.38 -19.76 -9.47
C PRO A 103 -0.94 -21.20 -9.46
N ASP A 104 -0.08 -22.20 -9.59
CA ASP A 104 -0.47 -23.60 -9.55
C ASP A 104 -0.06 -24.27 -8.24
N SER A 105 -1.01 -24.98 -7.62
CA SER A 105 -0.80 -25.65 -6.35
C SER A 105 0.30 -26.70 -6.41
N ASP A 106 0.49 -27.34 -7.57
CA ASP A 106 1.42 -28.46 -7.72
C ASP A 106 2.89 -27.98 -7.74
N THR A 107 3.18 -26.82 -8.35
CA THR A 107 4.49 -26.17 -8.34
C THR A 107 4.73 -25.48 -7.00
N ALA A 108 3.71 -24.93 -6.35
CA ALA A 108 3.84 -24.44 -4.98
C ALA A 108 4.22 -25.59 -4.03
N ASP A 109 3.57 -26.75 -4.21
CA ASP A 109 3.88 -27.99 -3.49
C ASP A 109 5.29 -28.52 -3.80
N GLN A 110 5.74 -28.44 -5.06
CA GLN A 110 7.12 -28.79 -5.43
C GLN A 110 8.12 -27.82 -4.82
N LEU A 111 7.84 -26.52 -4.78
CA LEU A 111 8.72 -25.52 -4.16
C LEU A 111 8.81 -25.72 -2.64
N ILE A 112 7.68 -26.02 -1.98
CA ILE A 112 7.62 -26.41 -0.56
C ILE A 112 8.48 -27.65 -0.35
N ARG A 113 8.32 -28.71 -1.15
CA ARG A 113 9.11 -29.93 -1.03
C ARG A 113 10.60 -29.69 -1.30
N ASP A 114 10.96 -28.99 -2.36
CA ASP A 114 12.36 -28.75 -2.73
C ASP A 114 13.07 -27.83 -1.73
N LYS A 115 12.39 -26.81 -1.20
CA LYS A 115 12.99 -25.85 -0.26
C LYS A 115 12.90 -26.26 1.20
N LEU A 116 11.83 -26.96 1.62
CA LEU A 116 11.65 -27.41 3.01
C LEU A 116 12.12 -28.84 3.24
N ALA A 117 11.96 -29.76 2.28
CA ALA A 117 12.33 -31.18 2.45
C ALA A 117 13.76 -31.51 2.01
N GLY A 118 14.38 -30.72 1.12
CA GLY A 118 15.75 -30.96 0.60
C GLY A 118 16.89 -30.18 1.28
N GLY A 119 16.60 -29.25 2.18
CA GLY A 119 17.62 -28.38 2.79
C GLY A 119 18.36 -29.05 3.94
N ASP A 120 19.69 -29.06 3.91
CA ASP A 120 20.51 -29.36 5.08
C ASP A 120 20.42 -28.21 6.10
N TRP A 121 19.26 -28.12 6.79
CA TRP A 121 18.98 -27.11 7.80
C TRP A 121 20.05 -27.09 8.90
N ARG A 122 20.78 -28.20 9.10
CA ARG A 122 21.87 -28.32 10.08
C ARG A 122 23.07 -27.43 9.76
N ALA A 123 23.38 -27.18 8.49
CA ALA A 123 24.51 -26.35 8.10
C ALA A 123 24.28 -24.85 8.40
N HIS A 124 23.02 -24.41 8.48
CA HIS A 124 22.64 -23.03 8.83
C HIS A 124 22.16 -22.87 10.29
N LEU A 125 22.18 -23.96 11.08
CA LEU A 125 21.75 -24.02 12.48
C LEU A 125 22.90 -23.83 13.50
N GLY A 126 24.10 -23.52 13.03
CA GLY A 126 25.33 -23.52 13.84
C GLY A 126 25.44 -22.45 14.94
N HIS A 127 24.53 -21.46 15.01
CA HIS A 127 24.74 -20.31 15.93
C HIS A 127 23.53 -19.81 16.73
N SER A 128 22.38 -20.48 16.77
CA SER A 128 21.29 -20.03 17.65
C SER A 128 20.44 -21.18 18.22
N ARG A 129 20.31 -21.20 19.55
CA ARG A 129 19.71 -22.27 20.38
C ARG A 129 18.17 -22.36 20.33
N SER A 130 17.47 -21.73 19.39
CA SER A 130 16.01 -21.49 19.54
C SER A 130 15.11 -21.93 18.37
N MET A 131 15.54 -22.87 17.53
CA MET A 131 14.72 -23.34 16.39
C MET A 131 13.78 -24.51 16.70
N PHE A 132 13.88 -25.16 17.87
CA PHE A 132 13.05 -26.32 18.24
C PHE A 132 11.82 -25.99 19.11
N VAL A 133 11.64 -24.73 19.50
CA VAL A 133 10.55 -24.31 20.40
C VAL A 133 9.23 -24.06 19.64
N ASN A 134 9.30 -23.69 18.36
CA ASN A 134 8.11 -23.13 17.68
C ASN A 134 7.27 -24.15 16.92
N ALA A 135 7.68 -25.41 16.95
CA ALA A 135 6.94 -26.52 16.40
C ALA A 135 5.50 -26.63 16.93
N ALA A 136 5.27 -26.56 18.24
CA ALA A 136 3.91 -26.71 18.73
C ALA A 136 3.06 -25.46 18.72
N SER A 137 3.61 -24.29 18.45
CA SER A 137 2.80 -23.10 18.19
C SER A 137 1.90 -23.32 16.96
N TRP A 138 2.40 -24.07 15.96
CA TRP A 138 1.62 -24.52 14.80
C TRP A 138 0.57 -25.60 15.12
N GLY A 139 0.88 -26.51 16.04
CA GLY A 139 -0.07 -27.54 16.51
C GLY A 139 -1.22 -26.96 17.35
N LEU A 140 -0.93 -25.95 18.18
CA LEU A 140 -1.90 -25.19 18.97
C LEU A 140 -2.89 -24.41 18.11
N LEU A 141 -2.45 -23.90 16.96
CA LEU A 141 -3.31 -23.18 16.01
C LEU A 141 -4.38 -24.06 15.36
N ILE A 142 -4.10 -25.36 15.23
CA ILE A 142 -4.98 -26.33 14.56
C ILE A 142 -5.99 -26.97 15.54
N THR A 143 -5.60 -27.23 16.79
CA THR A 143 -6.44 -28.02 17.72
C THR A 143 -7.28 -27.20 18.69
N GLY A 144 -7.06 -25.90 18.85
CA GLY A 144 -7.87 -25.02 19.71
C GLY A 144 -7.83 -25.32 21.22
N ASP A 145 -7.34 -26.49 21.63
CA ASP A 145 -7.25 -26.89 23.03
C ASP A 145 -5.93 -26.46 23.67
N LEU A 146 -6.09 -25.63 24.71
CA LEU A 146 -5.04 -25.06 25.53
C LEU A 146 -4.50 -26.12 26.51
N VAL A 147 -3.72 -27.09 26.02
CA VAL A 147 -3.08 -28.07 26.91
C VAL A 147 -1.80 -27.48 27.49
N SER A 148 -1.85 -27.30 28.81
CA SER A 148 -0.77 -26.84 29.67
C SER A 148 0.42 -27.81 29.70
N THR A 149 1.37 -27.67 28.79
CA THR A 149 2.69 -28.34 28.91
C THR A 149 3.81 -27.34 28.65
N ARG A 150 4.25 -26.70 29.73
CA ARG A 150 5.37 -25.74 29.79
C ARG A 150 6.74 -26.43 29.71
N SER A 151 6.98 -27.31 28.73
CA SER A 151 8.34 -27.79 28.47
C SER A 151 8.61 -28.03 26.99
N GLU A 152 9.72 -27.45 26.50
CA GLU A 152 10.22 -27.59 25.12
C GLU A 152 10.34 -29.06 24.69
N ALA A 153 10.69 -29.96 25.62
CA ALA A 153 10.84 -31.38 25.36
C ALA A 153 9.49 -32.09 25.08
N GLY A 154 8.42 -31.73 25.81
CA GLY A 154 7.07 -32.29 25.58
C GLY A 154 6.46 -31.79 24.27
N LEU A 155 6.79 -30.55 23.93
CA LEU A 155 6.39 -29.82 22.74
C LEU A 155 6.99 -30.43 21.46
N ALA A 156 8.31 -30.65 21.47
CA ALA A 156 9.03 -31.32 20.40
C ALA A 156 8.55 -32.78 20.22
N ALA A 157 8.24 -33.50 21.30
CA ALA A 157 7.69 -34.85 21.23
C ALA A 157 6.24 -34.89 20.70
N ALA A 158 5.42 -33.87 20.98
CA ALA A 158 4.08 -33.73 20.42
C ALA A 158 4.14 -33.44 18.91
N LEU A 159 4.99 -32.52 18.47
CA LEU A 159 5.21 -32.26 17.05
C LEU A 159 5.74 -33.49 16.32
N LYS A 160 6.75 -34.17 16.89
CA LYS A 160 7.31 -35.39 16.29
C LYS A 160 6.26 -36.49 16.14
N ARG A 161 5.30 -36.58 17.07
CA ARG A 161 4.15 -37.49 16.97
C ARG A 161 3.10 -37.04 15.95
N LEU A 162 2.88 -35.73 15.80
CA LEU A 162 1.95 -35.15 14.82
C LEU A 162 2.48 -35.29 13.39
N VAL A 163 3.78 -35.08 13.19
CA VAL A 163 4.50 -35.38 11.94
C VAL A 163 4.52 -36.89 11.65
N ALA A 164 4.72 -37.73 12.68
CA ALA A 164 4.73 -39.18 12.51
C ALA A 164 3.34 -39.81 12.30
N ARG A 165 2.25 -39.18 12.77
CA ARG A 165 0.86 -39.65 12.58
C ARG A 165 0.12 -38.99 11.41
N GLY A 166 0.51 -37.77 11.04
CA GLY A 166 -0.18 -36.94 10.05
C GLY A 166 0.58 -36.68 8.75
N GLY A 167 1.88 -36.97 8.70
CA GLY A 167 2.72 -36.83 7.51
C GLY A 167 2.77 -35.42 6.89
N GLU A 168 3.32 -35.34 5.68
CA GLU A 168 3.31 -34.17 4.79
C GLU A 168 1.92 -33.51 4.62
N PRO A 169 0.79 -34.24 4.53
CA PRO A 169 -0.54 -33.65 4.31
C PRO A 169 -1.04 -32.72 5.43
N VAL A 170 -0.67 -32.96 6.69
CA VAL A 170 -1.11 -32.11 7.82
C VAL A 170 -0.31 -30.81 7.90
N ILE A 171 0.99 -30.85 7.58
CA ILE A 171 1.82 -29.65 7.45
C ILE A 171 1.33 -28.81 6.26
N ARG A 172 1.01 -29.47 5.13
CA ARG A 172 0.42 -28.85 3.93
C ARG A 172 -0.88 -28.10 4.26
N GLY A 173 -1.82 -28.75 4.92
CA GLY A 173 -3.09 -28.11 5.32
C GLY A 173 -2.90 -26.90 6.25
N GLY A 174 -1.91 -26.94 7.14
CA GLY A 174 -1.55 -25.81 8.01
C GLY A 174 -0.93 -24.63 7.25
N MET A 175 -0.07 -24.90 6.26
CA MET A 175 0.53 -23.87 5.41
C MET A 175 -0.49 -23.24 4.47
N ASP A 176 -1.35 -24.03 3.83
CA ASP A 176 -2.44 -23.53 2.97
C ASP A 176 -3.39 -22.62 3.74
N LEU A 177 -3.72 -22.99 4.97
CA LEU A 177 -4.54 -22.16 5.85
C LEU A 177 -3.83 -20.85 6.20
N ALA A 178 -2.54 -20.90 6.56
CA ALA A 178 -1.76 -19.70 6.86
C ALA A 178 -1.62 -18.77 5.63
N MET A 179 -1.38 -19.33 4.44
CA MET A 179 -1.29 -18.56 3.20
C MET A 179 -2.61 -17.93 2.79
N ARG A 180 -3.73 -18.66 2.90
CA ARG A 180 -5.06 -18.09 2.66
C ARG A 180 -5.37 -16.96 3.64
N LEU A 181 -5.06 -17.17 4.93
CA LEU A 181 -5.26 -16.17 5.97
C LEU A 181 -4.38 -14.92 5.77
N LEU A 182 -3.13 -15.08 5.33
CA LEU A 182 -2.26 -13.95 4.99
C LEU A 182 -2.74 -13.27 3.71
N GLY A 183 -3.05 -14.02 2.66
CA GLY A 183 -3.55 -13.51 1.38
C GLY A 183 -4.84 -12.70 1.52
N GLU A 184 -5.82 -13.18 2.29
CA GLU A 184 -7.07 -12.46 2.58
C GLU A 184 -6.87 -11.20 3.44
N GLN A 185 -5.78 -11.13 4.22
CA GLN A 185 -5.45 -9.94 5.01
C GLN A 185 -4.70 -8.87 4.20
N PHE A 186 -3.85 -9.28 3.25
CA PHE A 186 -3.04 -8.34 2.46
C PHE A 186 -3.67 -7.94 1.13
N VAL A 187 -4.52 -8.79 0.55
CA VAL A 187 -5.14 -8.55 -0.76
C VAL A 187 -6.64 -8.80 -0.67
N ALA A 188 -7.45 -7.80 -1.05
CA ALA A 188 -8.91 -7.90 -0.98
C ALA A 188 -9.47 -9.02 -1.87
N GLY A 189 -8.85 -9.28 -3.03
CA GLY A 189 -9.19 -10.36 -3.96
C GLY A 189 -8.07 -10.52 -4.99
N ARG A 190 -7.98 -11.67 -5.68
CA ARG A 190 -6.92 -11.92 -6.68
C ARG A 190 -7.09 -11.04 -7.92
N ASP A 191 -8.32 -10.64 -8.19
CA ASP A 191 -8.68 -9.64 -9.19
C ASP A 191 -9.71 -8.67 -8.62
N ILE A 192 -10.03 -7.64 -9.40
CA ILE A 192 -10.95 -6.58 -8.99
C ILE A 192 -12.38 -7.10 -8.79
N ALA A 193 -12.82 -8.13 -9.52
CA ALA A 193 -14.17 -8.67 -9.40
C ALA A 193 -14.34 -9.40 -8.06
N GLU A 194 -13.37 -10.24 -7.69
CA GLU A 194 -13.32 -10.91 -6.39
C GLU A 194 -13.22 -9.90 -5.24
N ALA A 195 -12.44 -8.83 -5.42
CA ALA A 195 -12.29 -7.77 -4.41
C ALA A 195 -13.60 -7.00 -4.17
N LEU A 196 -14.37 -6.71 -5.24
CA LEU A 196 -15.69 -6.08 -5.16
C LEU A 196 -16.71 -7.00 -4.48
N GLU A 197 -16.75 -8.29 -4.83
CA GLU A 197 -17.65 -9.28 -4.24
C GLU A 197 -17.44 -9.39 -2.72
N ARG A 198 -16.17 -9.51 -2.29
CA ARG A 198 -15.81 -9.58 -0.86
C ARG A 198 -16.06 -8.25 -0.13
N GLY A 199 -15.98 -7.13 -0.84
CA GLY A 199 -16.23 -5.79 -0.31
C GLY A 199 -17.70 -5.51 0.01
N ALA A 200 -18.65 -6.23 -0.59
CA ALA A 200 -20.08 -5.97 -0.51
C ALA A 200 -20.62 -5.91 0.93
N ALA A 201 -20.19 -6.82 1.81
CA ALA A 201 -20.61 -6.84 3.21
C ALA A 201 -20.13 -5.62 4.01
N ARG A 202 -18.94 -5.08 3.67
CA ARG A 202 -18.43 -3.83 4.28
C ARG A 202 -19.15 -2.62 3.69
N HIS A 203 -19.44 -2.64 2.39
CA HIS A 203 -20.22 -1.60 1.74
C HIS A 203 -21.61 -1.44 2.37
N ALA A 204 -22.30 -2.54 2.68
CA ALA A 204 -23.59 -2.55 3.39
C ALA A 204 -23.53 -1.92 4.80
N ARG A 205 -22.33 -1.86 5.40
CA ARG A 205 -22.07 -1.21 6.70
C ARG A 205 -21.66 0.27 6.57
N GLY A 206 -21.69 0.83 5.36
CA GLY A 206 -21.34 2.22 5.07
C GLY A 206 -19.86 2.46 4.75
N TYR A 207 -19.04 1.41 4.60
CA TYR A 207 -17.66 1.59 4.12
C TYR A 207 -17.63 1.87 2.61
N ARG A 208 -16.58 2.58 2.19
CA ARG A 208 -16.18 2.78 0.80
C ARG A 208 -14.75 2.31 0.62
N HIS A 209 -14.42 1.87 -0.58
CA HIS A 209 -13.11 1.34 -0.92
C HIS A 209 -12.44 2.21 -1.97
N SER A 210 -11.11 2.27 -1.89
CA SER A 210 -10.26 2.77 -2.97
C SER A 210 -9.29 1.65 -3.29
N PHE A 211 -9.44 1.03 -4.46
CA PHE A 211 -8.66 -0.15 -4.81
C PHE A 211 -7.23 0.24 -5.22
N ASP A 212 -6.23 -0.36 -4.58
CA ASP A 212 -4.83 -0.31 -4.98
C ASP A 212 -4.51 -1.56 -5.81
N MET A 213 -4.16 -1.37 -7.08
CA MET A 213 -3.92 -2.46 -8.03
C MET A 213 -2.51 -3.07 -7.91
N LEU A 214 -1.73 -2.67 -6.89
CA LEU A 214 -0.38 -3.19 -6.56
C LEU A 214 0.70 -2.99 -7.64
N GLY A 215 0.35 -2.44 -8.81
CA GLY A 215 1.30 -2.12 -9.86
C GLY A 215 2.12 -0.88 -9.52
N GLU A 216 3.45 -1.02 -9.57
CA GLU A 216 4.42 0.05 -9.37
C GLU A 216 5.68 -0.18 -10.21
N ALA A 217 6.49 0.88 -10.36
CA ALA A 217 7.84 0.82 -10.93
C ALA A 217 7.94 0.02 -12.24
N ALA A 218 7.21 0.43 -13.28
CA ALA A 218 7.37 -0.14 -14.61
C ALA A 218 8.85 -0.06 -15.03
N MET A 219 9.41 -1.17 -15.51
CA MET A 219 10.81 -1.21 -15.96
C MET A 219 10.89 -1.10 -17.48
N THR A 220 9.83 -1.51 -18.17
CA THR A 220 9.72 -1.49 -19.63
C THR A 220 8.45 -0.79 -20.11
N ALA A 221 8.39 -0.49 -21.42
CA ALA A 221 7.16 -0.03 -22.04
C ALA A 221 6.05 -1.09 -22.01
N GLY A 222 6.43 -2.38 -22.03
CA GLY A 222 5.49 -3.50 -21.89
C GLY A 222 4.83 -3.52 -20.51
N ASP A 223 5.61 -3.32 -19.45
CA ASP A 223 5.07 -3.23 -18.08
C ASP A 223 4.09 -2.07 -17.95
N ALA A 224 4.46 -0.89 -18.47
CA ALA A 224 3.59 0.28 -18.42
C ALA A 224 2.27 0.07 -19.18
N ALA A 225 2.31 -0.60 -20.34
CA ALA A 225 1.10 -0.96 -21.10
C ALA A 225 0.25 -2.01 -20.36
N HIS A 226 0.90 -2.96 -19.70
CA HIS A 226 0.24 -3.97 -18.88
C HIS A 226 -0.51 -3.31 -17.70
N TYR A 227 0.17 -2.45 -16.92
CA TYR A 227 -0.45 -1.75 -15.79
C TYR A 227 -1.57 -0.81 -16.24
N LEU A 228 -1.39 -0.10 -17.36
CA LEU A 228 -2.47 0.71 -17.95
C LEU A 228 -3.71 -0.14 -18.24
N THR A 229 -3.52 -1.34 -18.80
CA THR A 229 -4.63 -2.27 -19.05
C THR A 229 -5.30 -2.73 -17.76
N GLN A 230 -4.53 -3.00 -16.70
CA GLN A 230 -5.09 -3.37 -15.40
C GLN A 230 -5.92 -2.25 -14.77
N TYR A 231 -5.41 -1.01 -14.80
CA TYR A 231 -6.15 0.15 -14.31
C TYR A 231 -7.44 0.38 -15.11
N THR A 232 -7.39 0.30 -16.45
CA THR A 232 -8.58 0.43 -17.30
C THR A 232 -9.63 -0.62 -16.95
N ARG A 233 -9.23 -1.89 -16.81
CA ARG A 233 -10.16 -2.97 -16.41
C ARG A 233 -10.75 -2.74 -15.03
N ALA A 234 -9.95 -2.29 -14.07
CA ALA A 234 -10.41 -2.00 -12.73
C ALA A 234 -11.41 -0.85 -12.70
N ILE A 235 -11.16 0.25 -13.43
CA ILE A 235 -12.10 1.38 -13.53
C ILE A 235 -13.43 0.93 -14.11
N HIS A 236 -13.44 0.13 -15.18
CA HIS A 236 -14.68 -0.44 -15.71
C HIS A 236 -15.41 -1.32 -14.69
N ALA A 237 -14.69 -2.19 -13.98
CA ALA A 237 -15.30 -3.08 -12.99
C ALA A 237 -15.91 -2.31 -11.81
N ILE A 238 -15.21 -1.31 -11.28
CA ILE A 238 -15.67 -0.45 -10.19
C ILE A 238 -16.87 0.39 -10.65
N GLY A 239 -16.76 1.01 -11.83
CA GLY A 239 -17.79 1.89 -12.39
C GLY A 239 -19.08 1.18 -12.81
N ASN A 240 -19.03 -0.12 -13.11
CA ASN A 240 -20.21 -0.94 -13.43
C ASN A 240 -20.96 -1.43 -12.17
N GLY A 241 -20.54 -1.07 -10.95
CA GLY A 241 -21.23 -1.40 -9.71
C GLY A 241 -22.61 -0.72 -9.55
N ASP A 242 -23.24 -0.89 -8.38
CA ASP A 242 -24.63 -0.45 -8.12
C ASP A 242 -24.84 1.09 -8.21
N GLY A 243 -25.03 1.59 -9.44
CA GLY A 243 -25.57 2.91 -9.77
C GLY A 243 -24.70 4.11 -9.40
N PRO A 244 -25.14 5.32 -9.82
CA PRO A 244 -24.41 6.55 -9.55
C PRO A 244 -24.47 6.89 -8.06
N ARG A 245 -23.31 6.81 -7.41
CA ARG A 245 -23.12 7.20 -6.00
C ARG A 245 -22.31 8.49 -5.86
N GLY A 246 -21.74 8.99 -6.95
CA GLY A 246 -20.83 10.13 -6.94
C GLY A 246 -19.47 9.80 -6.37
N VAL A 247 -18.49 10.67 -6.63
CA VAL A 247 -17.06 10.43 -6.34
C VAL A 247 -16.72 10.20 -4.86
N VAL A 248 -17.61 10.60 -3.92
CA VAL A 248 -17.41 10.45 -2.47
C VAL A 248 -18.02 9.14 -1.94
N ASP A 249 -19.20 8.80 -2.41
CA ASP A 249 -19.95 7.62 -1.94
C ASP A 249 -19.81 6.41 -2.87
N ALA A 250 -19.11 6.54 -4.00
CA ALA A 250 -18.69 5.40 -4.80
C ALA A 250 -17.38 4.80 -4.28
N ASP A 251 -17.13 3.54 -4.64
CA ASP A 251 -15.77 3.02 -4.60
C ASP A 251 -14.93 3.72 -5.67
N GLY A 252 -13.63 3.87 -5.41
CA GLY A 252 -12.67 4.52 -6.31
C GLY A 252 -11.43 3.68 -6.56
N ILE A 253 -10.45 4.27 -7.23
CA ILE A 253 -9.17 3.61 -7.56
C ILE A 253 -7.98 4.48 -7.15
N SER A 254 -6.89 3.85 -6.73
CA SER A 254 -5.58 4.50 -6.54
C SER A 254 -4.63 4.06 -7.65
N VAL A 255 -3.88 5.02 -8.22
CA VAL A 255 -2.90 4.77 -9.28
C VAL A 255 -1.53 5.28 -8.90
N LYS A 256 -0.47 4.57 -9.28
CA LYS A 256 0.93 4.99 -9.09
C LYS A 256 1.49 5.45 -10.43
N LEU A 257 2.15 6.61 -10.45
CA LEU A 257 2.65 7.20 -11.69
C LEU A 257 3.83 6.39 -12.24
N SER A 258 4.66 5.82 -11.36
CA SER A 258 5.74 4.93 -11.77
C SER A 258 5.28 3.67 -12.51
N ALA A 259 4.04 3.21 -12.29
CA ALA A 259 3.46 2.09 -13.04
C ALA A 259 3.13 2.48 -14.49
N LEU A 260 2.90 3.76 -14.77
CA LEU A 260 2.42 4.22 -16.08
C LEU A 260 3.54 4.65 -17.03
N HIS A 261 4.79 4.71 -16.57
CA HIS A 261 5.93 5.07 -17.41
C HIS A 261 7.26 4.54 -16.88
N PRO A 262 8.06 3.87 -17.73
CA PRO A 262 9.27 3.19 -17.25
C PRO A 262 10.36 4.13 -16.77
N ARG A 263 10.27 5.42 -17.13
CA ARG A 263 11.22 6.47 -16.75
C ARG A 263 10.52 7.63 -16.05
N TYR A 264 9.65 7.32 -15.09
CA TYR A 264 9.01 8.33 -14.22
C TYR A 264 10.04 8.93 -13.24
N VAL A 265 10.84 9.87 -13.77
CA VAL A 265 11.92 10.56 -13.05
C VAL A 265 12.05 11.98 -13.58
N TRP A 266 12.50 12.93 -12.74
CA TRP A 266 12.62 14.35 -13.10
C TRP A 266 13.47 14.60 -14.35
N ALA A 267 14.59 13.88 -14.50
CA ALA A 267 15.47 14.00 -15.67
C ALA A 267 14.81 13.59 -17.01
N GLN A 268 13.62 13.02 -16.98
CA GLN A 268 12.82 12.64 -18.16
C GLN A 268 11.46 13.35 -18.15
N ARG A 269 11.35 14.50 -17.49
CA ARG A 269 10.13 15.30 -17.37
C ARG A 269 9.42 15.50 -18.71
N ALA A 270 10.13 15.90 -19.76
CA ALA A 270 9.54 16.12 -21.08
C ALA A 270 8.83 14.86 -21.62
N ARG A 271 9.44 13.69 -21.44
CA ARG A 271 8.84 12.40 -21.82
C ARG A 271 7.67 12.05 -20.92
N VAL A 272 7.75 12.30 -19.62
CA VAL A 272 6.63 12.07 -18.70
C VAL A 272 5.42 12.91 -19.09
N MET A 273 5.61 14.20 -19.39
CA MET A 273 4.51 15.07 -19.84
C MET A 273 3.97 14.69 -21.24
N ALA A 274 4.80 14.12 -22.12
CA ALA A 274 4.38 13.71 -23.47
C ALA A 274 3.79 12.29 -23.53
N GLU A 275 4.20 11.37 -22.66
CA GLU A 275 3.91 9.94 -22.74
C GLU A 275 3.05 9.45 -21.56
N LEU A 276 3.35 9.85 -20.32
CA LEU A 276 2.60 9.43 -19.12
C LEU A 276 1.30 10.22 -18.97
N LEU A 277 1.36 11.54 -19.10
CA LEU A 277 0.21 12.41 -18.87
C LEU A 277 -0.99 12.02 -19.76
N PRO A 278 -0.85 11.75 -21.08
CA PRO A 278 -1.99 11.32 -21.90
C PRO A 278 -2.59 9.98 -21.44
N ARG A 279 -1.77 9.03 -20.95
CA ARG A 279 -2.26 7.74 -20.43
C ARG A 279 -3.09 7.95 -19.17
N LEU A 280 -2.59 8.77 -18.25
CA LEU A 280 -3.29 9.10 -17.02
C LEU A 280 -4.57 9.90 -17.30
N LYS A 281 -4.53 10.88 -18.22
CA LYS A 281 -5.73 11.59 -18.70
C LYS A 281 -6.78 10.60 -19.21
N GLY A 282 -6.38 9.60 -19.99
CA GLY A 282 -7.29 8.54 -20.46
C GLY A 282 -7.98 7.79 -19.31
N LEU A 283 -7.24 7.47 -18.24
CA LEU A 283 -7.81 6.87 -17.03
C LEU A 283 -8.74 7.83 -16.28
N CYS A 284 -8.39 9.12 -16.16
CA CYS A 284 -9.23 10.14 -15.54
C CYS A 284 -10.54 10.34 -16.31
N LEU A 285 -10.50 10.42 -17.65
CA LEU A 285 -11.70 10.52 -18.48
C LEU A 285 -12.61 9.30 -18.33
N LEU A 286 -12.01 8.12 -18.22
CA LEU A 286 -12.77 6.90 -17.97
C LEU A 286 -13.43 6.91 -16.59
N ALA A 287 -12.68 7.29 -15.53
CA ALA A 287 -13.22 7.43 -14.18
C ALA A 287 -14.33 8.49 -14.10
N ARG A 288 -14.18 9.62 -14.81
CA ARG A 288 -15.20 10.64 -14.99
C ARG A 288 -16.46 10.09 -15.65
N GLY A 289 -16.33 9.25 -16.68
CA GLY A 289 -17.48 8.62 -17.35
C GLY A 289 -18.32 7.73 -16.41
N TYR A 290 -17.72 7.21 -15.35
CA TYR A 290 -18.38 6.43 -14.30
C TYR A 290 -18.69 7.22 -13.03
N ASP A 291 -18.28 8.49 -12.96
CA ASP A 291 -18.38 9.36 -11.78
C ASP A 291 -17.77 8.74 -10.50
N ILE A 292 -16.59 8.13 -10.64
CA ILE A 292 -15.82 7.55 -9.53
C ILE A 292 -14.53 8.35 -9.26
N GLY A 293 -14.00 8.24 -8.05
CA GLY A 293 -12.73 8.87 -7.67
C GLY A 293 -11.51 8.12 -8.24
N LEU A 294 -10.54 8.88 -8.74
CA LEU A 294 -9.20 8.39 -9.11
C LEU A 294 -8.15 9.17 -8.33
N ASN A 295 -7.45 8.47 -7.45
CA ASN A 295 -6.45 9.05 -6.57
C ASN A 295 -5.02 8.75 -7.07
N ILE A 296 -4.21 9.79 -7.25
CA ILE A 296 -2.78 9.65 -7.56
C ILE A 296 -2.01 9.42 -6.26
N ASP A 297 -1.41 8.23 -6.12
CA ASP A 297 -0.59 7.88 -4.97
C ASP A 297 0.72 8.67 -4.92
N ALA A 298 1.16 8.97 -3.71
CA ALA A 298 2.44 9.61 -3.46
C ALA A 298 3.53 8.56 -3.27
N GLU A 299 4.61 8.71 -4.02
CA GLU A 299 5.74 7.78 -4.07
C GLU A 299 6.96 8.41 -3.37
N GLU A 300 8.17 8.30 -3.93
CA GLU A 300 9.38 8.86 -3.35
C GLU A 300 9.43 10.40 -3.40
N ALA A 301 10.22 10.98 -2.48
CA ALA A 301 10.29 12.43 -2.31
C ALA A 301 10.81 13.21 -3.53
N ASP A 302 11.65 12.60 -4.37
CA ASP A 302 12.19 13.23 -5.58
C ASP A 302 11.17 13.29 -6.74
N ARG A 303 10.12 12.47 -6.68
CA ARG A 303 9.02 12.44 -7.64
C ARG A 303 7.92 13.46 -7.34
N LEU A 304 7.88 14.03 -6.13
CA LEU A 304 6.83 14.98 -5.73
C LEU A 304 6.69 16.15 -6.72
N ALA A 305 7.77 16.83 -7.07
CA ALA A 305 7.70 17.96 -7.99
C ALA A 305 7.14 17.58 -9.37
N LEU A 306 7.51 16.38 -9.87
CA LEU A 306 7.01 15.87 -11.14
C LEU A 306 5.53 15.48 -11.07
N SER A 307 5.10 14.86 -9.97
CA SER A 307 3.68 14.52 -9.75
C SER A 307 2.79 15.77 -9.69
N LEU A 308 3.29 16.88 -9.13
CA LEU A 308 2.56 18.15 -9.11
C LEU A 308 2.44 18.78 -10.49
N ASP A 309 3.43 18.61 -11.38
CA ASP A 309 3.32 19.05 -12.78
C ASP A 309 2.25 18.26 -13.53
N VAL A 310 2.19 16.95 -13.29
CA VAL A 310 1.17 16.08 -13.88
C VAL A 310 -0.22 16.45 -13.34
N LEU A 311 -0.37 16.66 -12.03
CA LEU A 311 -1.64 17.06 -11.42
C LEU A 311 -2.12 18.42 -11.92
N ASP A 312 -1.24 19.42 -11.98
CA ASP A 312 -1.58 20.77 -12.47
C ASP A 312 -2.11 20.73 -13.90
N ALA A 313 -1.44 19.95 -14.78
CA ALA A 313 -1.86 19.76 -16.15
C ALA A 313 -3.24 19.08 -16.25
N LEU A 314 -3.52 18.07 -15.42
CA LEU A 314 -4.83 17.41 -15.38
C LEU A 314 -5.94 18.31 -14.84
N ALA A 315 -5.68 19.01 -13.74
CA ALA A 315 -6.66 19.90 -13.12
C ALA A 315 -7.02 21.08 -14.03
N CYS A 316 -6.11 21.54 -14.89
CA CYS A 316 -6.40 22.60 -15.86
C CYS A 316 -6.91 22.08 -17.22
N ASP A 317 -7.12 20.78 -17.37
CA ASP A 317 -7.60 20.18 -18.62
C ASP A 317 -9.12 20.35 -18.76
N PRO A 318 -9.62 21.02 -19.82
CA PRO A 318 -11.04 21.30 -19.97
C PRO A 318 -11.90 20.03 -20.14
N ASP A 319 -11.31 18.91 -20.59
CA ASP A 319 -12.07 17.66 -20.74
C ASP A 319 -12.40 17.02 -19.38
N LEU A 320 -11.71 17.44 -18.32
CA LEU A 320 -11.94 16.99 -16.94
C LEU A 320 -12.83 17.96 -16.15
N ALA A 321 -13.28 19.07 -16.75
CA ALA A 321 -14.18 20.00 -16.08
C ALA A 321 -15.44 19.32 -15.52
N ASP A 322 -15.96 19.90 -14.43
CA ASP A 322 -17.14 19.46 -13.68
C ASP A 322 -17.03 18.04 -13.09
N TRP A 323 -15.81 17.53 -12.91
CA TRP A 323 -15.56 16.25 -12.25
C TRP A 323 -14.67 16.42 -11.01
N ASP A 324 -15.25 16.16 -9.84
CA ASP A 324 -14.59 16.29 -8.54
C ASP A 324 -13.87 15.02 -8.09
N GLY A 325 -13.68 14.04 -8.98
CA GLY A 325 -13.06 12.75 -8.66
C GLY A 325 -11.53 12.73 -8.74
N LEU A 326 -10.90 13.85 -9.13
CA LEU A 326 -9.45 13.96 -9.22
C LEU A 326 -8.84 14.02 -7.81
N GLY A 327 -8.13 12.97 -7.43
CA GLY A 327 -7.52 12.81 -6.12
C GLY A 327 -6.00 12.83 -6.12
N PHE A 328 -5.43 13.23 -4.98
CA PHE A 328 -3.97 13.31 -4.79
C PHE A 328 -3.59 13.01 -3.33
N VAL A 329 -2.51 12.23 -3.14
CA VAL A 329 -1.98 11.91 -1.81
C VAL A 329 -0.94 12.93 -1.37
N VAL A 330 -1.00 13.34 -0.11
CA VAL A 330 0.03 14.16 0.54
C VAL A 330 0.62 13.39 1.72
N GLN A 331 1.95 13.28 1.75
CA GLN A 331 2.67 12.57 2.80
C GLN A 331 3.17 13.55 3.88
N ALA A 332 2.54 13.52 5.07
CA ALA A 332 2.77 14.43 6.18
C ALA A 332 4.16 14.34 6.82
N TYR A 333 4.89 13.24 6.62
CA TYR A 333 6.29 13.10 7.05
C TYR A 333 7.28 13.97 6.24
N GLN A 334 6.89 14.51 5.08
CA GLN A 334 7.74 15.40 4.32
C GLN A 334 7.62 16.81 4.88
N LYS A 335 8.77 17.47 5.09
CA LYS A 335 8.83 18.88 5.54
C LYS A 335 8.08 19.84 4.63
N ARG A 336 7.90 19.46 3.36
CA ARG A 336 7.13 20.21 2.34
C ARG A 336 5.62 20.09 2.45
N ALA A 337 5.08 19.14 3.21
CA ALA A 337 3.64 18.82 3.20
C ALA A 337 2.71 20.03 3.41
N PRO A 338 2.98 20.97 4.35
CA PRO A 338 2.15 22.17 4.48
C PRO A 338 2.15 23.04 3.21
N ARG A 339 3.30 23.21 2.56
CA ARG A 339 3.44 23.99 1.31
C ARG A 339 2.78 23.30 0.13
N VAL A 340 2.81 21.97 0.10
CA VAL A 340 2.06 21.18 -0.88
C VAL A 340 0.55 21.39 -0.70
N ILE A 341 0.05 21.38 0.54
CA ILE A 341 -1.38 21.63 0.83
C ILE A 341 -1.78 23.04 0.38
N GLU A 342 -0.96 24.06 0.66
CA GLU A 342 -1.19 25.44 0.19
C GLU A 342 -1.30 25.50 -1.35
N PHE A 343 -0.38 24.85 -2.06
CA PHE A 343 -0.42 24.74 -3.53
C PHE A 343 -1.68 24.02 -4.02
N LEU A 344 -2.08 22.91 -3.38
CA LEU A 344 -3.26 22.14 -3.79
C LEU A 344 -4.57 22.92 -3.55
N ILE A 345 -4.64 23.71 -2.48
CA ILE A 345 -5.77 24.61 -2.22
C ILE A 345 -5.87 25.70 -3.30
N ASP A 346 -4.74 26.29 -3.69
CA ASP A 346 -4.70 27.25 -4.80
C ASP A 346 -5.12 26.60 -6.11
N LEU A 347 -4.52 25.45 -6.44
CA LEU A 347 -4.83 24.68 -7.65
C LEU A 347 -6.32 24.39 -7.75
N ALA A 348 -6.93 23.86 -6.69
CA ALA A 348 -8.37 23.59 -6.61
C ALA A 348 -9.22 24.85 -6.89
N ARG A 349 -8.84 26.01 -6.34
CA ARG A 349 -9.56 27.26 -6.55
C ARG A 349 -9.46 27.77 -7.98
N ARG A 350 -8.26 27.75 -8.57
CA ARG A 350 -8.05 28.27 -9.93
C ARG A 350 -8.55 27.34 -11.02
N SER A 351 -8.58 26.04 -10.76
CA SER A 351 -9.10 25.05 -11.70
C SER A 351 -10.60 24.80 -11.57
N GLY A 352 -11.22 25.23 -10.46
CA GLY A 352 -12.64 25.00 -10.18
C GLY A 352 -12.98 23.59 -9.69
N HIS A 353 -11.96 22.74 -9.46
CA HIS A 353 -12.15 21.38 -8.95
C HIS A 353 -12.21 21.34 -7.42
N ARG A 354 -13.08 20.48 -6.87
CA ARG A 354 -12.97 20.02 -5.48
C ARG A 354 -12.07 18.79 -5.40
N LEU A 355 -10.76 19.00 -5.38
CA LEU A 355 -9.77 17.91 -5.32
C LEU A 355 -9.98 16.97 -4.11
N MET A 356 -9.88 15.66 -4.35
CA MET A 356 -9.95 14.64 -3.30
C MET A 356 -8.56 14.43 -2.66
N LEU A 357 -8.29 15.13 -1.55
CA LEU A 357 -6.98 15.06 -0.90
C LEU A 357 -6.92 13.96 0.16
N ARG A 358 -6.01 12.99 -0.02
CA ARG A 358 -5.71 11.94 0.97
C ARG A 358 -4.44 12.29 1.75
N LEU A 359 -4.59 12.64 3.01
CA LEU A 359 -3.46 12.91 3.91
C LEU A 359 -2.99 11.60 4.58
N VAL A 360 -1.73 11.23 4.36
CA VAL A 360 -1.09 10.05 4.96
C VAL A 360 0.17 10.46 5.72
N LYS A 361 0.77 9.55 6.51
CA LYS A 361 2.11 9.81 7.08
C LYS A 361 3.18 9.76 5.97
N GLY A 362 3.39 8.59 5.37
CA GLY A 362 4.41 8.32 4.36
C GLY A 362 4.90 6.87 4.47
N ALA A 363 5.39 6.31 3.37
CA ALA A 363 5.82 4.90 3.28
C ALA A 363 7.29 4.70 2.92
N TYR A 364 8.04 5.76 2.57
CA TYR A 364 9.43 5.72 2.10
C TYR A 364 10.26 6.89 2.61
#